data_AF-A0A191YXG4-F1
#
_entry.id   AF-A0A191YXG4-F1
#
_cell.length_a   1.000
_cell.length_b   1.000
_cell.length_c   1.000
_cell.angle_alpha   90.00
_cell.angle_beta   90.00
_cell.angle_gamma   90.00
#
_symmetry.space_group_name_H-M   'P 1'
#
loop_
_entity.id
_entity.type
_entity.pdbx_description
1 polymer ?
#
loop_
_entity_poly.entity_id
_entity_poly.type
_entity_poly.pdbx_seq_one_letter_code
_entity_poly.pdbx_strand_id
1 'polypeptide(L)'
;MTYKLIDIGKLPDEPFNYRLMLPLPASTPFGNFQLKWMDMMSRLNEVNRQIIISHETWEATIQGDIEDSMKDVFNTHRFSTEYAVTGMRRVADELVGLVWCLERLEVTGEYPKKIKMDSIGEVKESYNGPNGLIKSHHGLIKLLNDLSNTFKHSFIQSDLARVGQDEPLVLALNLKGADHRNEPTFYTVRMSELVHHYTQFFHDCREWLDQHCKTRNQQHQ
;
A
#
# COMPACT_ATOMS: atom_id res chain seq x y z
N MET A 1 12.99 -19.58 -3.05
CA MET A 1 12.55 -18.86 -4.28
C MET A 1 12.94 -17.39 -4.14
N THR A 2 12.97 -16.58 -5.22
CA THR A 2 13.24 -15.14 -5.09
C THR A 2 11.95 -14.41 -4.70
N TYR A 3 11.95 -13.70 -3.57
CA TYR A 3 10.83 -12.85 -3.15
C TYR A 3 10.60 -11.70 -4.14
N LYS A 4 9.34 -11.25 -4.28
CA LYS A 4 9.01 -10.05 -5.05
C LYS A 4 8.86 -8.86 -4.11
N LEU A 5 9.48 -7.73 -4.46
CA LEU A 5 9.34 -6.47 -3.76
C LEU A 5 8.48 -5.50 -4.57
N ILE A 6 7.90 -4.50 -3.90
CA ILE A 6 7.28 -3.38 -4.59
C ILE A 6 8.40 -2.66 -5.33
N ASP A 7 8.28 -2.57 -6.66
CA ASP A 7 9.23 -1.78 -7.45
C ASP A 7 8.97 -0.30 -7.21
N ILE A 8 9.89 0.32 -6.49
CA ILE A 8 9.92 1.77 -6.27
C ILE A 8 11.11 2.43 -6.98
N GLY A 9 11.78 1.69 -7.88
CA GLY A 9 12.99 2.11 -8.57
C GLY A 9 14.28 2.00 -7.76
N LYS A 10 14.23 1.35 -6.58
CA LYS A 10 15.39 1.02 -5.74
C LYS A 10 15.10 -0.13 -4.77
N LEU A 11 16.14 -0.78 -4.27
CA LEU A 11 16.08 -1.71 -3.14
C LEU A 11 16.00 -0.95 -1.80
N PRO A 12 15.49 -1.54 -0.70
CA PRO A 12 15.26 -0.84 0.57
C PRO A 12 16.46 -0.05 1.11
N ASP A 13 17.66 -0.63 1.02
CA ASP A 13 18.87 -0.06 1.61
C ASP A 13 19.70 0.78 0.62
N GLU A 14 19.28 0.86 -0.64
CA GLU A 14 19.90 1.76 -1.61
C GLU A 14 19.59 3.23 -1.26
N PRO A 15 20.53 4.17 -1.46
CA PRO A 15 20.27 5.58 -1.23
C PRO A 15 19.11 6.11 -2.09
N PHE A 16 18.29 6.98 -1.49
CA PHE A 16 17.29 7.72 -2.22
C PHE A 16 17.97 8.83 -3.06
N ASN A 17 18.00 8.64 -4.38
CA ASN A 17 18.69 9.56 -5.30
C ASN A 17 17.72 10.49 -6.04
N TYR A 18 18.25 11.56 -6.65
CA TYR A 18 17.45 12.60 -7.30
C TYR A 18 16.55 12.10 -8.45
N ARG A 19 16.84 10.96 -9.08
CA ARG A 19 16.01 10.39 -10.16
C ARG A 19 14.69 9.81 -9.65
N LEU A 20 14.58 9.59 -8.34
CA LEU A 20 13.37 9.15 -7.66
C LEU A 20 12.53 10.33 -7.15
N MET A 21 13.02 11.56 -7.29
CA MET A 21 12.27 12.76 -6.94
C MET A 21 11.23 13.08 -8.01
N LEU A 22 10.06 13.51 -7.56
CA LEU A 22 9.07 14.19 -8.40
C LEU A 22 9.18 15.70 -8.17
N PRO A 23 8.90 16.56 -9.16
CA PRO A 23 8.94 18.01 -8.99
C PRO A 23 7.64 18.53 -8.32
N LEU A 24 7.35 18.04 -7.12
CA LEU A 24 6.13 18.37 -6.38
C LEU A 24 6.24 19.74 -5.69
N PRO A 25 5.13 20.47 -5.51
CA PRO A 25 5.16 21.78 -4.89
C PRO A 25 5.57 21.69 -3.41
N ALA A 26 6.65 22.39 -3.05
CA ALA A 26 7.17 22.40 -1.68
C ALA A 26 6.40 23.35 -0.74
N SER A 27 5.70 24.34 -1.29
CA SER A 27 4.89 25.31 -0.54
C SER A 27 3.43 25.19 -0.95
N THR A 28 2.63 24.52 -0.12
CA THR A 28 1.18 24.36 -0.32
C THR A 28 0.44 24.67 0.99
N PRO A 29 -0.87 24.96 0.94
CA PRO A 29 -1.70 25.08 2.15
C PRO A 29 -1.74 23.81 3.02
N PHE A 30 -1.35 22.66 2.48
CA PHE A 30 -1.33 21.36 3.16
C PHE A 30 0.09 20.91 3.56
N GLY A 31 1.06 21.83 3.53
CA GLY A 31 2.47 21.56 3.82
C GLY A 31 3.29 21.29 2.56
N ASN A 32 4.33 20.47 2.70
CA ASN A 32 5.32 20.24 1.66
C ASN A 32 5.10 18.89 0.96
N PHE A 33 4.64 18.92 -0.30
CA PHE A 33 4.35 17.69 -1.04
C PHE A 33 5.63 16.95 -1.47
N GLN A 34 6.76 17.65 -1.60
CA GLN A 34 8.05 17.01 -1.82
C GLN A 34 8.45 16.12 -0.64
N LEU A 35 8.35 16.65 0.57
CA LEU A 35 8.68 15.91 1.79
C LEU A 35 7.70 14.76 2.02
N LYS A 36 6.41 14.95 1.69
CA LYS A 36 5.42 13.88 1.70
C LYS A 36 5.79 12.73 0.74
N TRP A 37 6.25 13.04 -0.47
CA TRP A 37 6.73 12.02 -1.41
C TRP A 37 7.93 11.25 -0.86
N MET A 38 8.91 11.95 -0.28
CA MET A 38 10.08 11.31 0.33
C MET A 38 9.70 10.40 1.52
N ASP A 39 8.72 10.81 2.34
CA ASP A 39 8.19 9.96 3.42
C ASP A 39 7.50 8.70 2.87
N MET A 40 6.66 8.83 1.85
CA MET A 40 6.02 7.68 1.18
C MET A 40 7.06 6.69 0.65
N MET A 41 8.12 7.17 -0.01
CA MET A 41 9.21 6.33 -0.50
C MET A 41 9.95 5.63 0.65
N SER A 42 10.16 6.33 1.76
CA SER A 42 10.79 5.75 2.96
C SER A 42 9.92 4.68 3.60
N ARG A 43 8.59 4.88 3.64
CA ARG A 43 7.63 3.87 4.11
C ARG A 43 7.60 2.66 3.19
N LEU A 44 7.68 2.83 1.87
CA LEU A 44 7.73 1.70 0.94
C LEU A 44 9.02 0.89 1.06
N ASN A 45 10.16 1.51 1.43
CA ASN A 45 11.35 0.74 1.83
C ASN A 45 11.02 -0.17 3.02
N GLU A 46 10.33 0.35 4.03
CA GLU A 46 9.96 -0.43 5.21
C GLU A 46 8.97 -1.53 4.88
N VAL A 47 7.97 -1.27 4.03
CA VAL A 47 7.07 -2.31 3.50
C VAL A 47 7.87 -3.42 2.82
N ASN A 48 8.84 -3.06 1.97
CA ASN A 48 9.71 -4.04 1.32
C ASN A 48 10.56 -4.84 2.32
N ARG A 49 11.07 -4.22 3.41
CA ARG A 49 11.73 -4.97 4.49
C ARG A 49 10.79 -5.97 5.16
N GLN A 50 9.55 -5.58 5.43
CA GLN A 50 8.56 -6.48 6.02
C GLN A 50 8.19 -7.65 5.07
N ILE A 51 8.16 -7.41 3.75
CA ILE A 51 7.99 -8.49 2.76
C ILE A 51 9.17 -9.48 2.81
N ILE A 52 10.41 -8.97 2.89
CA ILE A 52 11.61 -9.81 3.01
C ILE A 52 11.53 -10.67 4.27
N ILE A 53 11.29 -10.05 5.43
CA ILE A 53 11.18 -10.76 6.72
C ILE A 53 10.06 -11.81 6.65
N SER A 54 8.90 -11.46 6.11
CA SER A 54 7.77 -12.38 5.94
C SER A 54 8.14 -13.59 5.08
N HIS A 55 8.89 -13.39 3.99
CA HIS A 55 9.30 -14.47 3.12
C HIS A 55 10.34 -15.38 3.77
N GLU A 56 11.38 -14.82 4.39
CA GLU A 56 12.44 -15.59 5.05
C GLU A 56 11.88 -16.44 6.21
N THR A 57 10.98 -15.85 7.00
CA THR A 57 10.34 -16.56 8.12
C THR A 57 9.27 -17.55 7.67
N TRP A 58 8.62 -17.32 6.53
CA TRP A 58 7.77 -18.32 5.87
C TRP A 58 8.57 -19.52 5.38
N GLU A 59 9.70 -19.30 4.68
CA GLU A 59 10.59 -20.37 4.24
C GLU A 59 11.08 -21.20 5.44
N ALA A 60 11.46 -20.54 6.54
CA ALA A 60 11.81 -21.23 7.79
C ALA A 60 10.61 -22.00 8.39
N THR A 61 9.38 -21.46 8.30
CA THR A 61 8.19 -22.13 8.85
C THR A 61 7.85 -23.42 8.09
N ILE A 62 8.02 -23.45 6.77
CA ILE A 62 7.67 -24.64 5.94
C ILE A 62 8.81 -25.66 5.85
N GLN A 63 10.07 -25.24 6.07
CA GLN A 63 11.25 -26.11 6.01
C GLN A 63 11.76 -26.54 7.39
N GLY A 64 11.35 -25.84 8.45
CA GLY A 64 12.03 -25.86 9.74
C GLY A 64 11.88 -27.14 10.55
N ASP A 65 12.92 -27.42 11.34
CA ASP A 65 12.93 -28.40 12.41
C ASP A 65 12.41 -27.79 13.73
N ILE A 66 12.35 -28.59 14.80
CA ILE A 66 11.87 -28.18 16.14
C ILE A 66 12.51 -26.88 16.66
N GLU A 67 13.78 -26.59 16.32
CA GLU A 67 14.48 -25.36 16.75
C GLU A 67 13.87 -24.09 16.17
N ASP A 68 13.31 -24.12 14.97
CA ASP A 68 12.68 -22.93 14.36
C ASP A 68 11.32 -22.63 15.01
N SER A 69 10.63 -23.66 15.51
CA SER A 69 9.43 -23.47 16.34
C SER A 69 9.72 -22.71 17.64
N MET A 70 10.95 -22.81 18.18
CA MET A 70 11.37 -22.06 19.37
C MET A 70 11.71 -20.59 19.10
N LYS A 71 11.87 -20.18 17.83
CA LYS A 71 12.20 -18.80 17.40
C LYS A 71 10.97 -17.98 17.00
N ASP A 72 9.77 -18.51 17.18
CA ASP A 72 8.51 -17.84 16.85
C ASP A 72 8.41 -17.37 15.37
N VAL A 73 8.98 -18.18 14.46
CA VAL A 73 9.05 -17.87 13.01
C VAL A 73 7.67 -17.68 12.39
N PHE A 74 6.68 -18.46 12.84
CA PHE A 74 5.30 -18.36 12.36
C PHE A 74 4.68 -16.99 12.67
N ASN A 75 4.78 -16.52 13.92
CA ASN A 75 4.24 -15.23 14.30
C ASN A 75 5.02 -14.09 13.65
N THR A 76 6.34 -14.22 13.50
CA THR A 76 7.15 -13.23 12.78
C THR A 76 6.68 -13.09 11.33
N HIS A 77 6.46 -14.20 10.62
CA HIS A 77 5.87 -14.21 9.28
C HIS A 77 4.50 -13.50 9.25
N ARG A 78 3.62 -13.87 10.19
CA ARG A 78 2.25 -13.32 10.30
C ARG A 78 2.28 -11.81 10.52
N PHE A 79 3.04 -11.34 11.51
CA PHE A 79 3.10 -9.91 11.85
C PHE A 79 3.78 -9.08 10.77
N SER A 80 4.88 -9.56 10.18
CA SER A 80 5.51 -8.85 9.06
C SER A 80 4.59 -8.73 7.86
N THR A 81 3.74 -9.73 7.61
CA THR A 81 2.69 -9.66 6.59
C THR A 81 1.65 -8.57 6.91
N GLU A 82 1.15 -8.51 8.14
CA GLU A 82 0.23 -7.46 8.59
C GLU A 82 0.84 -6.06 8.50
N TYR A 83 2.11 -5.91 8.88
CA TYR A 83 2.84 -4.65 8.78
C TYR A 83 3.06 -4.21 7.33
N ALA A 84 3.42 -5.14 6.44
CA ALA A 84 3.56 -4.84 5.02
C ALA A 84 2.25 -4.30 4.44
N VAL A 85 1.12 -4.98 4.68
CA VAL A 85 -0.20 -4.55 4.17
C VAL A 85 -0.64 -3.22 4.78
N THR A 86 -0.39 -3.00 6.07
CA THR A 86 -0.74 -1.75 6.74
C THR A 86 0.10 -0.58 6.20
N GLY A 87 1.38 -0.81 5.92
CA GLY A 87 2.26 0.17 5.28
C GLY A 87 1.85 0.47 3.84
N MET A 88 1.52 -0.57 3.04
CA MET A 88 0.95 -0.43 1.70
C MET A 88 -0.30 0.44 1.72
N ARG A 89 -1.24 0.13 2.63
CA ARG A 89 -2.46 0.92 2.82
C ARG A 89 -2.15 2.38 3.15
N ARG A 90 -1.24 2.62 4.10
CA ARG A 90 -0.89 3.99 4.52
C ARG A 90 -0.36 4.83 3.35
N VAL A 91 0.52 4.26 2.54
CA VAL A 91 1.06 4.98 1.38
C VAL A 91 -0.01 5.15 0.30
N ALA A 92 -0.92 4.18 0.12
CA ALA A 92 -2.03 4.32 -0.82
C ALA A 92 -3.00 5.43 -0.41
N ASP A 93 -3.29 5.59 0.88
CA ASP A 93 -4.10 6.70 1.41
C ASP A 93 -3.47 8.04 1.02
N GLU A 94 -2.16 8.19 1.23
CA GLU A 94 -1.42 9.41 0.91
C GLU A 94 -1.31 9.67 -0.60
N LEU A 95 -1.12 8.63 -1.42
CA LEU A 95 -1.11 8.74 -2.88
C LEU A 95 -2.45 9.22 -3.42
N VAL A 96 -3.55 8.60 -3.00
CA VAL A 96 -4.89 9.00 -3.45
C VAL A 96 -5.19 10.43 -3.03
N GLY A 97 -4.85 10.82 -1.80
CA GLY A 97 -5.05 12.20 -1.34
C GLY A 97 -4.20 13.22 -2.08
N LEU A 98 -2.95 12.88 -2.42
CA LEU A 98 -2.08 13.74 -3.21
C LEU A 98 -2.60 13.89 -4.65
N VAL A 99 -2.96 12.77 -5.30
CA VAL A 99 -3.54 12.76 -6.66
C VAL A 99 -4.81 13.59 -6.70
N TRP A 100 -5.75 13.35 -5.78
CA TRP A 100 -7.00 14.09 -5.71
C TRP A 100 -6.78 15.59 -5.50
N CYS A 101 -5.83 15.96 -4.62
CA CYS A 101 -5.54 17.37 -4.35
C CYS A 101 -4.98 18.10 -5.58
N LEU A 102 -4.05 17.47 -6.29
CA LEU A 102 -3.43 18.03 -7.49
C LEU A 102 -4.39 18.03 -8.69
N GLU A 103 -5.23 17.01 -8.83
CA GLU A 103 -6.32 17.00 -9.83
C GLU A 103 -7.27 18.18 -9.59
N ARG A 104 -7.64 18.44 -8.33
CA ARG A 104 -8.50 19.60 -8.00
C ARG A 104 -7.82 20.91 -8.36
N LEU A 105 -6.55 21.06 -8.01
CA LEU A 105 -5.77 22.22 -8.37
C LEU A 105 -5.68 22.42 -9.89
N GLU A 106 -5.60 21.35 -10.67
CA GLU A 106 -5.65 21.40 -12.14
C GLU A 106 -6.99 21.95 -12.65
N VAL A 107 -8.08 21.41 -12.12
CA VAL A 107 -9.44 21.71 -12.58
C VAL A 107 -9.91 23.10 -12.12
N THR A 108 -9.57 23.52 -10.91
CA THR A 108 -10.08 24.76 -10.30
C THR A 108 -9.07 25.90 -10.27
N GLY A 109 -7.79 25.66 -10.59
CA GLY A 109 -6.72 26.66 -10.51
C GLY A 109 -6.24 26.96 -9.08
N GLU A 110 -7.02 26.59 -8.06
CA GLU A 110 -6.73 26.79 -6.64
C GLU A 110 -6.69 25.47 -5.87
N TYR A 111 -5.91 25.42 -4.78
CA TYR A 111 -5.94 24.29 -3.86
C TYR A 111 -7.31 24.16 -3.21
N PRO A 112 -7.82 22.93 -3.00
CA PRO A 112 -9.08 22.74 -2.30
C PRO A 112 -8.97 23.24 -0.84
N LYS A 113 -10.07 23.71 -0.25
CA LYS A 113 -10.10 24.12 1.17
C LYS A 113 -10.03 22.94 2.15
N LYS A 114 -10.35 21.73 1.67
CA LYS A 114 -10.32 20.47 2.43
C LYS A 114 -10.03 19.32 1.48
N ILE A 115 -9.15 18.40 1.90
CA ILE A 115 -8.97 17.11 1.24
C ILE A 115 -10.17 16.23 1.59
N LYS A 116 -10.99 15.88 0.59
CA LYS A 116 -12.21 15.05 0.76
C LYS A 116 -11.96 13.56 0.54
N MET A 117 -10.73 13.22 0.18
CA MET A 117 -10.31 11.86 -0.13
C MET A 117 -8.91 11.72 0.45
N ASP A 118 -8.81 11.56 1.76
CA ASP A 118 -7.53 11.43 2.47
C ASP A 118 -7.19 9.97 2.81
N SER A 119 -8.05 9.04 2.37
CA SER A 119 -7.98 7.62 2.62
C SER A 119 -8.61 6.85 1.46
N ILE A 120 -8.02 5.71 1.10
CA ILE A 120 -8.57 4.85 0.04
C ILE A 120 -9.94 4.26 0.43
N GLY A 121 -10.29 4.28 1.72
CA GLY A 121 -11.63 3.90 2.19
C GLY A 121 -12.72 4.94 1.84
N GLU A 122 -12.32 6.16 1.46
CA GLU A 122 -13.23 7.21 1.00
C GLU A 122 -13.38 7.21 -0.54
N VAL A 123 -12.61 6.38 -1.25
CA VAL A 123 -12.72 6.21 -2.71
C VAL A 123 -14.06 5.57 -3.01
N LYS A 124 -14.97 6.35 -3.59
CA LYS A 124 -16.26 5.85 -4.07
C LYS A 124 -16.07 5.15 -5.41
N GLU A 125 -16.90 4.13 -5.68
CA GLU A 125 -17.00 3.46 -6.98
C GLU A 125 -17.22 4.43 -8.15
N SER A 126 -17.85 5.58 -7.89
CA SER A 126 -18.09 6.62 -8.90
C SER A 126 -16.88 7.52 -9.18
N TYR A 127 -15.83 7.47 -8.35
CA TYR A 127 -14.64 8.29 -8.53
C TYR A 127 -13.62 7.55 -9.38
N ASN A 128 -13.40 8.07 -10.59
CA ASN A 128 -12.48 7.47 -11.56
C ASN A 128 -11.03 7.92 -11.35
N GLY A 129 -10.80 9.03 -10.66
CA GLY A 129 -9.52 9.74 -10.70
C GLY A 129 -9.20 10.34 -12.07
N PRO A 130 -8.08 11.08 -12.18
CA PRO A 130 -7.67 11.68 -13.43
C PRO A 130 -7.37 10.59 -14.47
N ASN A 131 -7.90 10.74 -15.68
CA ASN A 131 -7.74 9.77 -16.79
C ASN A 131 -8.13 8.32 -16.44
N GLY A 132 -8.98 8.10 -15.42
CA GLY A 132 -9.36 6.75 -15.00
C GLY A 132 -8.34 6.03 -14.11
N LEU A 133 -7.28 6.73 -13.66
CA LEU A 133 -6.20 6.19 -12.84
C LEU A 133 -6.68 5.43 -11.60
N ILE A 134 -7.67 5.96 -10.88
CA ILE A 134 -8.14 5.32 -9.65
C ILE A 134 -9.08 4.16 -9.98
N LYS A 135 -9.87 4.28 -11.04
CA LYS A 135 -10.78 3.23 -11.52
C LYS A 135 -10.03 1.96 -11.90
N SER A 136 -8.89 2.06 -12.58
CA SER A 136 -8.08 0.90 -12.99
C SER A 136 -7.56 0.10 -11.79
N HIS A 137 -7.47 0.72 -10.61
CA HIS A 137 -6.93 0.12 -9.39
C HIS A 137 -7.99 -0.11 -8.29
N HIS A 138 -9.29 0.02 -8.59
CA HIS A 138 -10.36 -0.18 -7.60
C HIS A 138 -10.30 -1.55 -6.90
N GLY A 139 -9.97 -2.62 -7.64
CA GLY A 139 -9.83 -3.96 -7.08
C GLY A 139 -8.77 -4.02 -5.97
N LEU A 140 -7.58 -3.46 -6.23
CA LEU A 140 -6.50 -3.36 -5.23
C LEU A 140 -6.90 -2.47 -4.06
N ILE A 141 -7.47 -1.29 -4.34
CA ILE A 141 -7.88 -0.32 -3.32
C ILE A 141 -8.86 -0.95 -2.34
N LYS A 142 -9.88 -1.63 -2.87
CA LYS A 142 -10.87 -2.35 -2.08
C LYS A 142 -10.21 -3.46 -1.26
N LEU A 143 -9.35 -4.28 -1.88
CA LEU A 143 -8.65 -5.36 -1.20
C LEU A 143 -7.79 -4.84 -0.03
N LEU A 144 -6.95 -3.82 -0.25
CA LEU A 144 -6.14 -3.21 0.80
C LEU A 144 -7.00 -2.63 1.93
N ASN A 145 -8.16 -2.08 1.59
CA ASN A 145 -9.11 -1.58 2.58
C ASN A 145 -9.71 -2.68 3.43
N ASP A 146 -10.15 -3.76 2.80
CA ASP A 146 -10.75 -4.88 3.50
C ASP A 146 -9.71 -5.59 4.38
N LEU A 147 -8.49 -5.83 3.87
CA LEU A 147 -7.40 -6.43 4.65
C LEU A 147 -7.00 -5.56 5.85
N SER A 148 -6.72 -4.27 5.64
CA SER A 148 -6.28 -3.38 6.73
C SER A 148 -7.36 -3.20 7.80
N ASN A 149 -8.64 -3.12 7.41
CA ASN A 149 -9.73 -3.05 8.37
C ASN A 149 -9.89 -4.37 9.13
N THR A 150 -9.70 -5.51 8.46
CA THR A 150 -9.75 -6.84 9.09
C THR A 150 -8.67 -6.96 10.18
N PHE A 151 -7.42 -6.58 9.89
CA PHE A 151 -6.33 -6.61 10.88
C PHE A 151 -6.56 -5.69 12.09
N LYS A 152 -7.30 -4.58 11.90
CA LYS A 152 -7.56 -3.62 12.98
C LYS A 152 -8.80 -3.96 13.82
N HIS A 153 -9.81 -4.56 13.21
CA HIS A 153 -11.16 -4.57 13.78
C HIS A 153 -11.78 -5.96 13.87
N SER A 154 -11.23 -6.98 13.22
CA SER A 154 -11.87 -8.28 13.25
C SER A 154 -11.56 -9.05 14.53
N PHE A 155 -12.63 -9.36 15.27
CA PHE A 155 -12.55 -10.14 16.51
C PHE A 155 -12.06 -11.57 16.27
N ILE A 156 -12.41 -12.17 15.13
CA ILE A 156 -12.09 -13.57 14.80
C ILE A 156 -10.76 -13.73 14.05
N GLN A 157 -9.98 -12.66 13.88
CA GLN A 157 -8.69 -12.71 13.17
C GLN A 157 -7.70 -13.69 13.82
N SER A 158 -7.77 -13.87 15.14
CA SER A 158 -6.91 -14.79 15.90
C SER A 158 -7.11 -16.26 15.56
N ASP A 159 -8.22 -16.61 14.90
CA ASP A 159 -8.56 -18.00 14.59
C ASP A 159 -7.80 -18.52 13.36
N LEU A 160 -6.87 -17.71 12.82
CA LEU A 160 -5.99 -18.05 11.71
C LEU A 160 -4.60 -18.50 12.17
N ALA A 161 -4.38 -19.81 12.12
CA ALA A 161 -3.06 -20.43 12.27
C ALA A 161 -2.67 -21.19 10.99
N ARG A 162 -2.47 -20.47 9.88
CA ARG A 162 -2.18 -21.05 8.56
C ARG A 162 -1.05 -20.31 7.87
N VAL A 163 -0.33 -21.01 7.00
CA VAL A 163 0.68 -20.46 6.09
C VAL A 163 0.43 -20.96 4.67
N GLY A 164 0.99 -20.28 3.67
CA GLY A 164 0.94 -20.77 2.30
C GLY A 164 1.83 -21.98 2.08
N GLN A 165 1.42 -22.87 1.18
CA GLN A 165 2.20 -24.03 0.80
C GLN A 165 3.34 -23.66 -0.17
N ASP A 166 3.03 -22.86 -1.19
CA ASP A 166 3.97 -22.59 -2.30
C ASP A 166 4.62 -21.20 -2.22
N GLU A 167 3.97 -20.24 -1.55
CA GLU A 167 4.47 -18.88 -1.34
C GLU A 167 3.87 -18.25 -0.06
N PRO A 168 4.44 -17.14 0.47
CA PRO A 168 3.82 -16.37 1.54
C PRO A 168 2.41 -15.88 1.16
N LEU A 169 1.46 -16.01 2.09
CA LEU A 169 0.08 -15.56 1.90
C LEU A 169 -0.28 -14.46 2.90
N VAL A 170 -1.06 -13.49 2.43
CA VAL A 170 -1.82 -12.61 3.31
C VAL A 170 -3.14 -13.29 3.66
N LEU A 171 -3.29 -13.66 4.92
CA LEU A 171 -4.48 -14.31 5.45
C LEU A 171 -5.23 -13.37 6.38
N ALA A 172 -6.51 -13.15 6.12
CA ALA A 172 -7.35 -12.32 6.97
C ALA A 172 -8.74 -12.93 7.10
N LEU A 173 -9.29 -12.95 8.31
CA LEU A 173 -10.60 -13.51 8.60
C LEU A 173 -11.47 -12.41 9.20
N ASN A 174 -12.49 -12.01 8.44
CA ASN A 174 -13.34 -10.90 8.81
C ASN A 174 -14.75 -11.34 9.19
N LEU A 175 -15.20 -11.01 10.40
CA LEU A 175 -16.61 -10.96 10.75
C LEU A 175 -17.07 -9.50 10.84
N LYS A 176 -17.89 -9.07 9.88
CA LYS A 176 -18.35 -7.67 9.79
C LYS A 176 -19.03 -7.24 11.09
N GLY A 177 -18.48 -6.23 11.74
CA GLY A 177 -19.00 -5.67 12.99
C GLY A 177 -18.99 -6.63 14.18
N ALA A 178 -18.22 -7.73 14.11
CA ALA A 178 -18.27 -8.84 15.07
C ALA A 178 -19.70 -9.37 15.31
N ASP A 179 -20.54 -9.31 14.28
CA ASP A 179 -21.95 -9.69 14.35
C ASP A 179 -22.12 -11.09 13.76
N HIS A 180 -22.47 -12.06 14.60
CA HIS A 180 -22.65 -13.48 14.25
C HIS A 180 -23.79 -13.74 13.25
N ARG A 181 -24.60 -12.73 12.92
CA ARG A 181 -25.58 -12.79 11.82
C ARG A 181 -24.93 -12.62 10.45
N ASN A 182 -23.72 -12.08 10.39
CA ASN A 182 -22.94 -11.96 9.16
C ASN A 182 -22.10 -13.23 8.94
N GLU A 183 -21.86 -13.57 7.68
CA GLU A 183 -20.95 -14.66 7.34
C GLU A 183 -19.49 -14.19 7.44
N PRO A 184 -18.59 -15.01 8.02
CA PRO A 184 -17.15 -14.75 7.98
C PRO A 184 -16.65 -14.69 6.54
N THR A 185 -15.86 -13.66 6.23
CA THR A 185 -15.14 -13.56 4.96
C THR A 185 -13.69 -13.94 5.18
N PHE A 186 -13.21 -14.97 4.51
CA PHE A 186 -11.82 -15.39 4.56
C PHE A 186 -11.07 -14.92 3.32
N TYR A 187 -10.06 -14.08 3.52
CA TYR A 187 -9.16 -13.60 2.49
C TYR A 187 -7.92 -14.48 2.45
N THR A 188 -7.58 -14.94 1.25
CA THR A 188 -6.33 -15.66 0.96
C THR A 188 -5.70 -15.02 -0.26
N VAL A 189 -4.68 -14.19 -0.05
CA VAL A 189 -4.03 -13.43 -1.11
C VAL A 189 -2.57 -13.84 -1.23
N ARG A 190 -2.12 -14.14 -2.44
CA ARG A 190 -0.70 -14.40 -2.72
C ARG A 190 0.09 -13.11 -2.50
N MET A 191 1.14 -13.15 -1.68
CA MET A 191 1.97 -11.97 -1.44
C MET A 191 2.56 -11.44 -2.75
N SER A 192 2.97 -12.34 -3.65
CA SER A 192 3.52 -11.95 -4.95
C SER A 192 2.52 -11.22 -5.86
N GLU A 193 1.23 -11.58 -5.80
CA GLU A 193 0.14 -10.94 -6.54
C GLU A 193 -0.19 -9.55 -5.95
N LEU A 194 -0.29 -9.46 -4.62
CA LEU A 194 -0.50 -8.19 -3.95
C LEU A 194 0.61 -7.19 -4.27
N VAL A 195 1.87 -7.62 -4.20
CA VAL A 195 3.04 -6.81 -4.55
C VAL A 195 3.01 -6.37 -6.02
N HIS A 196 2.61 -7.26 -6.92
CA HIS A 196 2.50 -6.95 -8.34
C HIS A 196 1.47 -5.84 -8.61
N HIS A 197 0.25 -6.00 -8.10
CA HIS A 197 -0.79 -4.98 -8.27
C HIS A 197 -0.44 -3.67 -7.58
N TYR A 198 0.17 -3.73 -6.39
CA TYR A 198 0.62 -2.53 -5.70
C TYR A 198 1.69 -1.79 -6.48
N THR A 199 2.64 -2.51 -7.09
CA THR A 199 3.66 -1.92 -7.95
C THR A 199 3.04 -1.18 -9.12
N GLN A 200 2.05 -1.78 -9.79
CA GLN A 200 1.34 -1.13 -10.90
C GLN A 200 0.63 0.15 -10.43
N PHE A 201 -0.10 0.08 -9.32
CA PHE A 201 -0.76 1.25 -8.74
C PHE A 201 0.23 2.37 -8.40
N PHE A 202 1.35 2.03 -7.75
CA PHE A 202 2.40 3.00 -7.41
C PHE A 202 3.01 3.64 -8.66
N HIS A 203 3.34 2.85 -9.69
CA HIS A 203 3.90 3.36 -10.94
C HIS A 203 2.94 4.28 -11.68
N ASP A 204 1.66 3.89 -11.82
CA ASP A 204 0.68 4.72 -12.52
C ASP A 204 0.43 6.04 -11.78
N CYS A 205 0.35 6.01 -10.44
CA CYS A 205 0.27 7.23 -9.64
C CYS A 205 1.51 8.11 -9.80
N ARG A 206 2.71 7.53 -9.74
CA ARG A 206 3.98 8.24 -9.91
C ARG A 206 4.07 8.89 -11.28
N GLU A 207 3.71 8.16 -12.33
CA GLU A 207 3.73 8.65 -13.71
C GLU A 207 2.79 9.84 -13.87
N TRP A 208 1.55 9.72 -13.37
CA TRP A 208 0.59 10.81 -13.42
C TRP A 208 1.10 12.05 -12.68
N LEU A 209 1.66 11.89 -11.48
CA LEU A 209 2.22 13.00 -10.69
C LEU A 209 3.38 13.70 -11.42
N ASP A 210 4.28 12.93 -12.03
CA ASP A 210 5.41 13.46 -12.80
C ASP A 210 4.93 14.27 -14.02
N GLN A 211 3.99 13.71 -14.79
CA GLN A 211 3.40 14.37 -15.96
C GLN A 211 2.63 15.64 -15.59
N HIS A 212 1.83 15.60 -14.54
CA HIS A 212 1.08 16.74 -14.03
C HIS A 212 2.02 17.90 -13.67
N CYS A 213 3.09 17.62 -12.93
CA CYS A 213 4.05 18.66 -12.52
C CYS A 213 4.88 19.21 -13.71
N LYS A 214 5.26 18.38 -14.67
CA LYS A 214 5.99 18.82 -15.88
C LYS A 214 5.14 19.76 -16.75
N THR A 215 3.88 19.42 -16.96
CA THR A 215 2.96 20.21 -17.80
C THR A 215 2.72 21.60 -17.18
N ARG A 216 2.55 21.66 -15.86
CA ARG A 216 2.34 22.94 -15.16
C ARG A 216 3.56 23.86 -15.21
N ASN A 217 4.76 23.31 -15.06
CA ASN A 217 6.00 24.12 -15.10
C ASN A 217 6.22 24.76 -16.48
N GLN A 218 5.71 24.17 -17.56
CA GLN A 218 5.76 24.74 -18.91
C GLN A 218 4.74 25.86 -19.12
N GLN A 219 3.62 25.88 -18.38
CA GLN A 219 2.60 26.93 -18.47
C GLN A 219 2.96 28.20 -17.69
N HIS A 220 4.05 28.20 -16.92
CA HIS A 220 4.50 29.34 -16.09
C HIS A 220 5.89 29.85 -16.51
N GLN A 221 6.40 29.39 -17.66
CA GLN A 221 7.57 29.93 -18.37
C GLN A 221 7.10 30.73 -19.58
#